data_AF-A0A7J2QYR5-F1
#
_entry.id   AF-A0A7J2QYR5-F1
#
_cell.length_a   1.000
_cell.length_b   1.000
_cell.length_c   1.000
_cell.angle_alpha   90.00
_cell.angle_beta   90.00
_cell.angle_gamma   90.00
#
_symmetry.space_group_name_H-M   'P 1'
#
loop_
_entity.id
_entity.type
_entity.pdbx_description
1 polymer ?
#
loop_
_entity_poly.entity_id
_entity_poly.type
_entity_poly.pdbx_seq_one_letter_code
_entity_poly.pdbx_strand_id
1 'polypeptide(L)'
;MFLDRFKESPKDKLLVLITIIGLVIVLLVYILIFMPIETSISTYGILDYEFAWTQDRAEKIVSVWGVQGRNKELLGIYWDFLFIIGYVALAFGLIMLVLRRSEGKIQKLGIYFTVIPFLTGIFDIIENVNLLVMLSTPTSITAFTPFIASISALIKFGFLFTAIIY
;
A
#
# COMPACT_ATOMS: atom_id res chain seq x y z
N MET A 1 22.93 -18.68 0.09
CA MET A 1 21.55 -18.51 0.62
C MET A 1 20.59 -18.37 -0.55
N PHE A 2 19.32 -18.79 -0.46
CA PHE A 2 18.38 -18.70 -1.61
C PHE A 2 18.30 -17.27 -2.18
N LEU A 3 18.31 -16.27 -1.30
CA LEU A 3 18.23 -14.85 -1.66
C LEU A 3 19.48 -14.30 -2.37
N ASP A 4 20.64 -14.96 -2.29
CA ASP A 4 21.86 -14.52 -3.01
C ASP A 4 21.68 -14.58 -4.54
N ARG A 5 20.72 -15.39 -5.01
CA ARG A 5 20.35 -15.47 -6.44
C ARG A 5 19.87 -14.14 -7.00
N PHE A 6 19.37 -13.24 -6.13
CA PHE A 6 18.88 -11.93 -6.55
C PHE A 6 19.96 -10.98 -7.09
N LYS A 7 21.23 -11.27 -6.78
CA LYS A 7 22.37 -10.56 -7.37
C LYS A 7 22.46 -10.73 -8.89
N GLU A 8 21.95 -11.82 -9.43
CA GLU A 8 22.12 -12.18 -10.85
C GLU A 8 20.80 -12.44 -11.58
N SER A 9 19.73 -12.81 -10.86
CA SER A 9 18.43 -13.19 -11.42
C SER A 9 17.27 -12.47 -10.69
N PRO A 10 16.19 -12.06 -11.37
CA PRO A 10 15.92 -12.14 -12.82
C PRO A 10 16.78 -11.17 -13.64
N LYS A 11 16.85 -11.30 -14.97
CA LYS A 11 17.67 -10.41 -15.82
C LYS A 11 17.29 -8.92 -15.65
N ASP A 12 18.27 -8.02 -15.74
CA ASP A 12 18.05 -6.56 -15.61
C ASP A 12 16.93 -6.04 -16.51
N LYS A 13 16.85 -6.49 -17.77
CA LYS A 13 15.79 -6.07 -18.70
C LYS A 13 14.39 -6.41 -18.18
N LEU A 14 14.23 -7.58 -17.53
CA LEU A 14 12.96 -7.98 -16.93
C LEU A 14 12.65 -7.13 -15.69
N LEU A 15 13.66 -6.84 -14.86
CA LEU A 15 13.48 -5.94 -13.71
C LEU A 15 13.04 -4.55 -14.15
N VAL A 16 13.70 -3.97 -15.16
CA VAL A 16 13.32 -2.65 -15.71
C VAL A 16 11.90 -2.69 -16.24
N LEU A 17 11.51 -3.74 -16.97
CA LEU A 17 10.14 -3.90 -17.46
C LEU A 17 9.12 -3.96 -16.31
N ILE A 18 9.35 -4.78 -15.29
CA ILE A 18 8.50 -4.88 -14.09
C ILE A 18 8.39 -3.52 -13.38
N THR A 19 9.52 -2.81 -13.25
CA THR A 19 9.58 -1.49 -12.61
C THR A 19 8.74 -0.47 -13.37
N ILE A 20 8.87 -0.43 -14.70
CA ILE A 20 8.13 0.51 -15.57
C ILE A 20 6.63 0.18 -15.53
N ILE A 21 6.25 -1.10 -15.61
CA ILE A 21 4.84 -1.51 -15.52
C ILE A 21 4.27 -1.09 -14.15
N GLY A 22 5.01 -1.35 -13.06
CA GLY A 22 4.60 -0.92 -11.72
C GLY A 22 4.41 0.58 -11.61
N LEU A 23 5.35 1.37 -12.14
CA LEU A 23 5.26 2.82 -12.20
C LEU A 23 4.03 3.30 -12.99
N VAL A 24 3.78 2.71 -14.15
CA VAL A 24 2.62 3.07 -14.98
C VAL A 24 1.31 2.77 -14.24
N ILE A 25 1.20 1.61 -13.58
CA ILE A 25 0.02 1.27 -12.78
C ILE A 25 -0.20 2.30 -11.67
N VAL A 26 0.84 2.60 -10.89
CA VAL A 26 0.79 3.58 -9.79
C VAL A 26 0.34 4.95 -10.29
N LEU A 27 0.97 5.45 -11.35
CA LEU A 27 0.65 6.77 -11.91
C LEU A 27 -0.79 6.83 -12.46
N LEU A 28 -1.21 5.80 -13.22
CA LEU A 28 -2.55 5.79 -13.81
C LEU A 28 -3.63 5.68 -12.74
N VAL A 29 -3.48 4.77 -11.77
CA VAL A 29 -4.47 4.64 -10.69
C VAL A 29 -4.51 5.90 -9.84
N TYR A 30 -3.35 6.48 -9.47
CA TYR A 30 -3.31 7.70 -8.69
C TYR A 30 -3.99 8.88 -9.40
N ILE A 31 -3.61 9.15 -10.67
CA ILE A 31 -4.12 10.30 -11.42
C ILE A 31 -5.59 10.14 -11.78
N LEU A 32 -6.02 8.94 -12.18
CA LEU A 32 -7.37 8.73 -12.69
C LEU A 32 -8.39 8.39 -11.60
N ILE A 33 -7.96 7.85 -10.46
CA ILE A 33 -8.84 7.36 -9.40
C ILE A 33 -8.65 8.13 -8.10
N PHE A 34 -7.46 8.08 -7.49
CA PHE A 34 -7.26 8.62 -6.15
C PHE A 34 -7.34 10.14 -6.09
N MET A 35 -6.66 10.85 -7.00
CA MET A 35 -6.68 12.32 -7.04
C MET A 35 -8.11 12.89 -7.21
N PRO A 36 -8.96 12.38 -8.12
CA PRO A 36 -10.37 12.78 -8.20
C PRO A 36 -11.20 12.46 -6.94
N ILE A 37 -10.93 11.35 -6.25
CA ILE A 37 -11.62 10.98 -5.01
C ILE A 37 -11.22 11.96 -3.89
N GLU A 38 -9.93 12.14 -3.66
CA GLU A 38 -9.35 13.03 -2.63
C GLU A 38 -9.88 14.47 -2.76
N THR A 39 -9.88 15.02 -3.97
CA THR A 39 -10.38 16.38 -4.22
C THR A 39 -11.87 16.55 -3.95
N SER A 40 -12.61 15.44 -3.83
CA SER A 40 -14.05 15.44 -3.68
C SER A 40 -14.54 15.11 -2.26
N ILE A 41 -13.63 14.78 -1.34
CA ILE A 41 -13.92 14.44 0.05
C ILE A 41 -13.21 15.47 0.95
N SER A 42 -13.98 16.33 1.62
CA SER A 42 -13.44 17.58 2.19
C SER A 42 -13.04 17.54 3.67
N THR A 43 -13.39 16.48 4.42
CA THR A 43 -13.28 16.52 5.90
C THR A 43 -12.34 15.47 6.48
N TYR A 44 -12.46 14.22 6.03
CA TYR A 44 -11.59 13.13 6.45
C TYR A 44 -11.08 12.45 5.19
N GLY A 45 -9.76 12.35 5.04
CA GLY A 45 -9.16 11.65 3.90
C GLY A 45 -9.03 10.16 4.17
N ILE A 46 -8.51 9.42 3.18
CA ILE A 46 -8.26 7.99 3.32
C ILE A 46 -7.35 7.67 4.51
N LEU A 47 -6.27 8.44 4.72
CA LEU A 47 -5.36 8.22 5.85
C LEU A 47 -6.03 8.41 7.22
N ASP A 48 -7.01 9.31 7.33
CA ASP A 48 -7.78 9.45 8.58
C ASP A 48 -8.58 8.19 8.90
N TYR A 49 -9.03 7.50 7.85
CA TYR A 49 -9.81 6.27 7.95
C TYR A 49 -8.93 5.05 8.22
N GLU A 50 -7.81 4.91 7.50
CA GLU A 50 -6.79 3.89 7.76
C GLU A 50 -6.31 3.96 9.22
N PHE A 51 -6.09 5.17 9.74
CA PHE A 51 -5.66 5.44 11.12
C PHE A 51 -6.82 5.85 12.03
N ALA A 52 -8.01 5.28 11.82
CA ALA A 52 -9.13 5.51 12.73
C ALA A 52 -8.88 4.94 14.14
N TRP A 53 -8.14 3.83 14.27
CA TRP A 53 -7.79 3.08 15.49
C TRP A 53 -8.97 2.55 16.34
N THR A 54 -10.08 3.26 16.40
CA THR A 54 -11.23 2.98 17.26
C THR A 54 -12.53 2.95 16.46
N GLN A 55 -13.51 2.21 16.97
CA GLN A 55 -14.86 2.15 16.42
C GLN A 55 -15.47 3.55 16.29
N ASP A 56 -15.52 4.31 17.39
CA ASP A 56 -16.16 5.63 17.42
C ASP A 56 -15.58 6.59 16.36
N ARG A 57 -14.26 6.54 16.13
CA ARG A 57 -13.61 7.36 15.11
C ARG A 57 -13.97 6.90 13.71
N ALA A 58 -13.94 5.60 13.45
CA ALA A 58 -14.33 5.04 12.16
C ALA A 58 -15.80 5.36 11.83
N GLU A 59 -16.72 5.17 12.78
CA GLU A 59 -18.15 5.48 12.62
C GLU A 59 -18.37 6.98 12.37
N LYS A 60 -17.64 7.85 13.09
CA LYS A 60 -17.69 9.29 12.86
C LYS A 60 -17.24 9.67 11.45
N ILE A 61 -16.14 9.11 10.96
CA ILE A 61 -15.62 9.38 9.60
C ILE A 61 -16.65 8.95 8.56
N VAL A 62 -17.12 7.71 8.65
CA VAL A 62 -18.08 7.09 7.74
C VAL A 62 -19.43 7.82 7.75
N SER A 63 -19.86 8.33 8.91
CA SER A 63 -21.04 9.19 9.07
C SER A 63 -20.89 10.53 8.35
N VAL A 64 -19.74 11.21 8.51
CA VAL A 64 -19.45 12.49 7.86
C VAL A 64 -19.37 12.35 6.33
N TRP A 65 -18.82 11.25 5.83
CA TRP A 65 -18.80 10.95 4.39
C TRP A 65 -20.19 10.75 3.78
N GLY A 66 -21.18 10.35 4.57
CA GLY A 66 -22.51 10.03 4.09
C GLY A 66 -22.50 8.92 3.03
N VAL A 67 -23.56 8.81 2.22
CA VAL A 67 -23.63 7.77 1.18
C VAL A 67 -22.65 8.02 0.04
N GLN A 68 -22.52 9.28 -0.38
CA GLN A 68 -21.69 9.62 -1.55
C GLN A 68 -20.19 9.44 -1.29
N GLY A 69 -19.69 9.91 -0.13
CA GLY A 69 -18.27 9.72 0.22
C GLY A 69 -17.92 8.25 0.37
N ARG A 70 -18.77 7.46 1.05
CA ARG A 70 -18.56 6.01 1.20
C ARG A 70 -18.50 5.27 -0.13
N ASN A 71 -19.35 5.61 -1.10
CA ASN A 71 -19.32 4.97 -2.42
C ASN A 71 -18.02 5.28 -3.19
N LYS A 72 -17.49 6.50 -3.03
CA LYS A 72 -16.20 6.87 -3.62
C LYS A 72 -15.04 6.16 -2.94
N GLU A 73 -15.04 6.09 -1.62
CA GLU A 73 -14.02 5.37 -0.86
C GLU A 73 -14.05 3.87 -1.15
N LEU A 74 -15.23 3.27 -1.27
CA LEU A 74 -15.39 1.89 -1.72
C LEU A 74 -14.73 1.67 -3.09
N LEU A 75 -14.97 2.56 -4.05
CA LEU A 75 -14.33 2.52 -5.37
C LEU A 75 -12.80 2.66 -5.25
N GLY A 76 -12.33 3.59 -4.42
CA GLY A 76 -10.91 3.80 -4.14
C GLY A 76 -10.24 2.53 -3.65
N ILE A 77 -10.78 1.91 -2.59
CA ILE A 77 -10.23 0.68 -2.00
C ILE A 77 -10.21 -0.49 -3.00
N TYR A 78 -11.22 -0.62 -3.86
CA TYR A 78 -11.20 -1.65 -4.91
C TYR A 78 -10.05 -1.43 -5.92
N TRP A 79 -9.80 -0.19 -6.32
CA TRP A 79 -8.67 0.14 -7.19
C TRP A 79 -7.32 0.03 -6.46
N ASP A 80 -7.31 0.17 -5.14
CA ASP A 80 -6.11 0.03 -4.34
C ASP A 80 -5.51 -1.38 -4.38
N PHE A 81 -6.32 -2.43 -4.57
CA PHE A 81 -5.78 -3.77 -4.84
C PHE A 81 -4.90 -3.83 -6.09
N LEU A 82 -5.23 -3.07 -7.14
CA LEU A 82 -4.37 -2.96 -8.32
C LEU A 82 -3.17 -2.04 -8.04
N PHE A 83 -3.37 -0.97 -7.27
CA PHE A 83 -2.31 -0.07 -6.84
C PHE A 83 -1.22 -0.82 -6.05
N ILE A 84 -1.61 -1.76 -5.18
CA ILE A 84 -0.71 -2.67 -4.44
C ILE A 84 0.19 -3.44 -5.39
N ILE A 85 -0.37 -4.06 -6.43
CA ILE A 85 0.43 -4.76 -7.44
C ILE A 85 1.44 -3.81 -8.09
N GLY A 86 1.00 -2.58 -8.41
CA GLY A 86 1.82 -1.54 -9.01
C GLY A 86 3.00 -1.14 -8.13
N TYR A 87 2.74 -0.67 -6.90
CA TYR A 87 3.82 -0.16 -6.05
C TYR A 87 4.72 -1.27 -5.52
N VAL A 88 4.21 -2.49 -5.29
CA VAL A 88 5.06 -3.64 -4.89
C VAL A 88 6.03 -3.98 -6.01
N ALA A 89 5.56 -4.04 -7.26
CA ALA A 89 6.41 -4.28 -8.43
C ALA A 89 7.44 -3.16 -8.62
N LEU A 90 7.02 -1.90 -8.47
CA LEU A 90 7.89 -0.72 -8.55
C LEU A 90 8.99 -0.77 -7.48
N ALA A 91 8.62 -0.90 -6.21
CA ALA A 91 9.55 -0.92 -5.09
C ALA A 91 10.52 -2.10 -5.18
N PHE A 92 10.02 -3.30 -5.50
CA PHE A 92 10.88 -4.48 -5.72
C PHE A 92 11.88 -4.26 -6.85
N GLY A 93 11.42 -3.73 -7.98
CA GLY A 93 12.26 -3.44 -9.13
C GLY A 93 13.37 -2.44 -8.82
N LEU A 94 13.04 -1.33 -8.14
CA LEU A 94 14.00 -0.32 -7.71
C LEU A 94 15.02 -0.87 -6.72
N ILE A 95 14.58 -1.57 -5.68
CA ILE A 95 15.47 -2.21 -4.68
C ILE A 95 16.44 -3.17 -5.37
N MET A 96 15.96 -3.99 -6.31
CA MET A 96 16.81 -4.93 -7.04
C MET A 96 17.86 -4.24 -7.92
N LEU A 97 17.48 -3.13 -8.57
CA LEU A 97 18.41 -2.34 -9.39
C LEU A 97 19.49 -1.68 -8.52
N VAL A 98 19.13 -1.12 -7.36
CA VAL A 98 20.07 -0.55 -6.39
C VAL A 98 20.98 -1.64 -5.80
N LEU A 99 20.42 -2.79 -5.44
CA LEU A 99 21.14 -3.95 -4.92
C LEU A 99 22.26 -4.39 -5.85
N ARG A 100 22.00 -4.46 -7.16
CA ARG A 100 22.99 -4.90 -8.16
C ARG A 100 24.11 -3.90 -8.42
N ARG A 101 23.88 -2.64 -8.08
CA ARG A 101 24.90 -1.58 -8.13
C ARG A 101 25.62 -1.38 -6.80
N SER A 102 25.12 -1.99 -5.73
CA SER A 102 25.69 -1.91 -4.39
C SER A 102 26.79 -2.95 -4.18
N GLU A 103 27.72 -2.66 -3.27
CA GLU A 103 28.79 -3.57 -2.86
C GLU A 103 28.86 -3.71 -1.32
N GLY A 104 29.64 -4.69 -0.85
CA GLY A 104 29.95 -4.84 0.58
C GLY A 104 28.73 -5.01 1.49
N LYS A 105 28.66 -4.22 2.57
CA LYS A 105 27.60 -4.30 3.59
C LYS A 105 26.24 -3.84 3.05
N ILE A 106 26.21 -2.83 2.16
CA ILE A 106 24.99 -2.28 1.57
C ILE A 106 24.32 -3.33 0.68
N GLN A 107 25.12 -4.03 -0.14
CA GLN A 107 24.60 -5.14 -0.95
C GLN A 107 24.02 -6.26 -0.09
N LYS A 108 24.67 -6.62 1.02
CA LYS A 108 24.16 -7.65 1.95
C LYS A 108 22.84 -7.23 2.59
N LEU A 109 22.71 -5.95 2.98
CA LEU A 109 21.45 -5.41 3.48
C LEU A 109 20.37 -5.49 2.42
N GLY A 110 20.65 -5.02 1.20
CA GLY A 110 19.69 -4.99 0.10
C GLY A 110 19.01 -6.31 -0.22
N ILE A 111 19.71 -7.43 -0.02
CA ILE A 111 19.13 -8.77 -0.17
C ILE A 111 17.91 -8.95 0.73
N TYR A 112 17.96 -8.46 1.98
CA TYR A 112 16.82 -8.51 2.90
C TYR A 112 15.73 -7.52 2.51
N PHE A 113 16.10 -6.35 1.98
CA PHE A 113 15.14 -5.35 1.50
C PHE A 113 14.29 -5.85 0.34
N THR A 114 14.77 -6.82 -0.46
CA THR A 114 13.97 -7.41 -1.56
C THR A 114 12.64 -8.03 -1.10
N VAL A 115 12.52 -8.42 0.18
CA VAL A 115 11.30 -9.02 0.74
C VAL A 115 10.31 -7.96 1.24
N ILE A 116 10.78 -6.75 1.56
CA ILE A 116 9.98 -5.69 2.19
C ILE A 116 8.78 -5.24 1.34
N PRO A 117 8.89 -5.07 0.00
CA PRO A 117 7.73 -4.72 -0.83
C PRO A 117 6.59 -5.73 -0.70
N PHE A 118 6.89 -7.02 -0.67
CA PHE A 118 5.87 -8.07 -0.55
C PHE A 118 5.20 -8.06 0.82
N LEU A 119 5.96 -7.84 1.89
CA LEU A 119 5.39 -7.67 3.22
C LEU A 119 4.49 -6.42 3.27
N THR A 120 4.93 -5.31 2.68
CA THR A 120 4.13 -4.08 2.55
C THR A 120 2.79 -4.38 1.91
N GLY A 121 2.78 -5.04 0.74
CA GLY A 121 1.56 -5.40 0.04
C GLY A 121 0.65 -6.37 0.80
N ILE A 122 1.20 -7.31 1.57
CA ILE A 122 0.38 -8.21 2.42
C ILE A 122 -0.34 -7.41 3.50
N PHE A 123 0.35 -6.52 4.20
CA PHE A 123 -0.28 -5.68 5.23
C PHE A 123 -1.30 -4.72 4.61
N ASP A 124 -1.04 -4.21 3.41
CA ASP A 124 -1.99 -3.38 2.67
C ASP A 124 -3.27 -4.14 2.27
N ILE A 125 -3.15 -5.40 1.84
CA ILE A 125 -4.32 -6.25 1.57
C ILE A 125 -5.14 -6.47 2.85
N ILE A 126 -4.49 -6.77 3.97
CA ILE A 126 -5.17 -6.97 5.26
C ILE A 126 -5.91 -5.70 5.67
N GLU A 127 -5.25 -4.56 5.51
CA GLU A 127 -5.78 -3.24 5.79
C GLU A 127 -7.03 -2.94 4.94
N ASN A 128 -6.92 -3.04 3.62
CA ASN A 128 -8.02 -2.82 2.67
C ASN A 128 -9.22 -3.74 2.90
N VAL A 129 -9.01 -5.00 3.25
CA VAL A 129 -10.11 -5.92 3.60
C VAL A 129 -10.85 -5.41 4.84
N ASN A 130 -10.14 -4.94 5.85
CA ASN A 130 -10.77 -4.39 7.06
C ASN A 130 -11.50 -3.07 6.78
N LEU A 131 -10.97 -2.20 5.91
CA LEU A 131 -11.68 -1.01 5.46
C LEU A 131 -13.00 -1.35 4.76
N LEU A 132 -12.99 -2.32 3.85
CA LEU A 132 -14.21 -2.77 3.16
C LEU A 132 -15.24 -3.35 4.14
N VAL A 133 -14.79 -4.12 5.13
CA VAL A 133 -15.68 -4.63 6.19
C VAL A 133 -16.34 -3.47 6.93
N MET A 134 -15.57 -2.47 7.36
CA MET A 134 -16.12 -1.29 8.05
C MET A 134 -17.12 -0.50 7.19
N LEU A 135 -16.84 -0.32 5.89
CA LEU A 135 -17.75 0.35 4.96
C LEU A 135 -19.06 -0.43 4.72
N SER A 136 -19.01 -1.76 4.80
CA SER A 136 -20.19 -2.63 4.61
C SER A 136 -21.16 -2.57 5.80
N THR A 137 -20.67 -2.24 7.00
CA THR A 137 -21.46 -2.15 8.24
C THR A 137 -21.25 -0.80 8.94
N PRO A 138 -21.66 0.31 8.30
CA PRO A 138 -21.30 1.68 8.70
C PRO A 138 -21.85 2.11 10.07
N THR A 139 -22.92 1.46 10.55
CA THR A 139 -23.61 1.76 11.83
C THR A 139 -23.34 0.71 12.91
N SER A 140 -22.47 -0.26 12.62
CA SER A 140 -22.17 -1.38 13.50
C SER A 140 -20.75 -1.86 13.25
N ILE A 141 -19.78 -0.94 13.26
CA ILE A 141 -18.38 -1.26 13.05
C ILE A 141 -17.88 -2.02 14.28
N THR A 142 -17.28 -3.19 14.09
CA THR A 142 -16.72 -3.93 15.23
C THR A 142 -15.42 -3.28 15.66
N ALA A 143 -15.23 -3.05 16.97
CA ALA A 143 -14.05 -2.37 17.52
C ALA A 143 -12.69 -2.96 17.09
N PHE A 144 -12.63 -4.26 16.77
CA PHE A 144 -11.40 -4.91 16.33
C PHE A 144 -11.00 -4.57 14.89
N THR A 145 -11.95 -4.27 14.01
CA THR A 145 -11.71 -3.99 12.59
C THR A 145 -10.85 -2.73 12.36
N PRO A 146 -11.18 -1.54 12.91
CA PRO A 146 -10.33 -0.35 12.75
C PRO A 146 -8.96 -0.54 13.40
N PHE A 147 -8.87 -1.31 14.50
CA PHE A 147 -7.57 -1.61 15.12
C PHE A 147 -6.67 -2.42 14.18
N ILE A 148 -7.19 -3.48 13.54
CA ILE A 148 -6.42 -4.26 12.57
C ILE A 148 -6.03 -3.41 11.36
N ALA A 149 -6.96 -2.60 10.83
CA ALA A 149 -6.67 -1.71 9.71
C ALA A 149 -5.51 -0.77 10.08
N SER A 150 -5.62 -0.06 11.21
CA SER A 150 -4.61 0.91 11.62
C SER A 150 -3.24 0.31 11.95
N ILE A 151 -3.18 -0.87 12.59
CA ILE A 151 -1.88 -1.52 12.84
C ILE A 151 -1.27 -2.04 11.53
N SER A 152 -2.09 -2.51 10.59
CA SER A 152 -1.62 -2.95 9.27
C SER A 152 -1.13 -1.76 8.44
N ALA A 153 -1.84 -0.63 8.49
CA ALA A 153 -1.40 0.63 7.90
C ALA A 153 -0.07 1.11 8.51
N LEU A 154 0.06 1.09 9.84
CA LEU A 154 1.31 1.47 10.51
C LEU A 154 2.50 0.60 10.03
N ILE A 155 2.30 -0.71 9.94
CA ILE A 155 3.34 -1.64 9.48
C ILE A 155 3.65 -1.43 7.99
N LYS A 156 2.63 -1.28 7.13
CA LYS A 156 2.81 -1.07 5.68
C LYS A 156 3.61 0.21 5.41
N PHE A 157 3.27 1.31 6.06
CA PHE A 157 4.03 2.56 5.90
C PHE A 157 5.44 2.49 6.48
N GLY A 158 5.65 1.77 7.58
CA GLY A 158 6.98 1.50 8.12
C GLY A 158 7.86 0.75 7.13
N PHE A 159 7.33 -0.31 6.52
CA PHE A 159 8.04 -1.06 5.48
C PHE A 159 8.30 -0.22 4.24
N LEU A 160 7.31 0.52 3.74
CA LEU A 160 7.48 1.42 2.60
C LEU A 160 8.57 2.46 2.87
N PHE A 161 8.60 3.05 4.07
CA PHE A 161 9.63 4.02 4.45
C PHE A 161 11.02 3.39 4.44
N THR A 162 11.17 2.19 5.01
CA THR A 162 12.47 1.49 4.96
C THR A 162 12.88 1.16 3.53
N ALA A 163 11.96 0.72 2.68
CA ALA A 163 12.22 0.44 1.27
C ALA A 163 12.71 1.67 0.50
N ILE A 164 12.21 2.87 0.83
CA ILE A 164 12.64 4.14 0.23
C ILE A 164 14.04 4.56 0.68
N ILE A 165 14.43 4.24 1.93
CA ILE A 165 15.74 4.59 2.48
C ILE A 165 16.88 3.78 1.84
N TYR A 166 16.59 2.53 1.44
CA TYR A 166 17.57 1.64 0.85
C TYR A 166 17.92 2.01 -0.60
#